data_AF-A0A943QXR3-F1
#
_entry.id   AF-A0A943QXR3-F1
#
_cell.length_a   1.000
_cell.length_b   1.000
_cell.length_c   1.000
_cell.angle_alpha   90.00
_cell.angle_beta   90.00
_cell.angle_gamma   90.00
#
_symmetry.space_group_name_H-M   'P 1'
#
loop_
_entity.id
_entity.type
_entity.pdbx_description
1 polymer ?
#
loop_
_entity_poly.entity_id
_entity_poly.type
_entity_poly.pdbx_seq_one_letter_code
_entity_poly.pdbx_strand_id
1 'polypeptide(L)'
;MVKNNYPSRRKAKKQTNWFLVISGVLITVLLVAAGLYSVFGVSRTVQQTNGLSVTKSSKQATDATQSKDTKGLPDVSPKDWELLLVNRDNKSKELNPELANVDGVSVDARIAKNVKQFLAAAQEIDPSYHLISGYRSVAYQTELYNSYVQQEMAA
;
A
#
# COMPACT_ATOMS: atom_id res chain seq x y z
N MET A 1 -18.90 -81.28 -20.96
CA MET A 1 -19.29 -80.53 -22.17
C MET A 1 -19.36 -79.05 -21.83
N VAL A 2 -18.45 -78.26 -22.38
CA VAL A 2 -18.37 -76.79 -22.19
C VAL A 2 -19.37 -76.13 -23.14
N LYS A 3 -20.24 -75.25 -22.64
CA LYS A 3 -21.11 -74.39 -23.47
C LYS A 3 -20.49 -73.00 -23.56
N ASN A 4 -20.07 -72.62 -24.77
CA ASN A 4 -19.67 -71.25 -25.12
C ASN A 4 -20.90 -70.35 -25.21
N ASN A 5 -20.82 -69.12 -24.72
CA ASN A 5 -21.80 -68.08 -25.02
C ASN A 5 -21.10 -66.75 -25.28
N TYR A 6 -21.16 -66.28 -26.53
CA TYR A 6 -20.64 -64.98 -26.97
C TYR A 6 -21.68 -63.86 -26.72
N PRO A 7 -21.27 -62.62 -26.45
CA PRO A 7 -22.20 -61.54 -26.11
C PRO A 7 -22.84 -60.87 -27.34
N SER A 8 -24.09 -60.47 -27.17
CA SER A 8 -24.91 -59.75 -28.16
C SER A 8 -24.50 -58.25 -28.28
N ARG A 9 -24.40 -57.75 -29.52
CA ARG A 9 -24.14 -56.35 -29.89
C ARG A 9 -25.28 -55.43 -29.43
N ARG A 10 -25.02 -54.56 -28.46
CA ARG A 10 -25.90 -53.43 -28.10
C ARG A 10 -25.81 -52.32 -29.15
N LYS A 11 -26.94 -51.85 -29.66
CA LYS A 11 -27.01 -50.69 -30.56
C LYS A 11 -26.72 -49.39 -29.79
N ALA A 12 -25.83 -48.56 -30.32
CA ALA A 12 -25.50 -47.24 -29.75
C ALA A 12 -26.65 -46.25 -29.98
N LYS A 13 -27.09 -45.59 -28.90
CA LYS A 13 -28.09 -44.50 -28.93
C LYS A 13 -27.42 -43.22 -29.44
N LYS A 14 -27.99 -42.61 -30.48
CA LYS A 14 -27.53 -41.33 -31.07
C LYS A 14 -27.77 -40.20 -30.06
N GLN A 15 -26.71 -39.69 -29.46
CA GLN A 15 -26.75 -38.54 -28.55
C GLN A 15 -27.01 -37.27 -29.39
N THR A 16 -28.04 -36.50 -29.05
CA THR A 16 -28.38 -35.27 -29.79
C THR A 16 -27.64 -34.07 -29.21
N ASN A 17 -27.04 -33.26 -30.10
CA ASN A 17 -26.11 -32.15 -29.83
C ASN A 17 -26.75 -30.90 -29.19
N TRP A 18 -27.87 -31.04 -28.48
CA TRP A 18 -28.63 -29.93 -27.89
C TRP A 18 -27.80 -29.12 -26.87
N PHE A 19 -26.89 -29.78 -26.15
CA PHE A 19 -25.97 -29.12 -25.21
C PHE A 19 -25.01 -28.13 -25.89
N LEU A 20 -24.61 -28.37 -27.14
CA LEU A 20 -23.74 -27.45 -27.88
C LEU A 20 -24.47 -26.16 -28.26
N VAL A 21 -25.78 -26.24 -28.53
CA VAL A 21 -26.62 -25.08 -28.86
C VAL A 21 -26.84 -24.20 -27.62
N ILE A 22 -27.13 -24.79 -26.46
CA ILE A 22 -27.31 -24.03 -25.21
C ILE A 22 -26.01 -23.30 -24.83
N SER A 23 -24.86 -23.97 -24.94
CA SER A 23 -23.56 -23.39 -24.62
C SER A 23 -23.24 -22.16 -25.49
N GLY A 24 -23.54 -22.24 -26.79
CA GLY A 24 -23.32 -21.12 -27.71
C GLY A 24 -24.13 -19.87 -27.35
N VAL A 25 -25.42 -20.02 -27.01
CA VAL A 25 -26.27 -18.88 -26.62
C VAL A 25 -25.75 -18.21 -25.36
N LEU A 26 -25.31 -18.99 -24.37
CA LEU A 26 -24.81 -18.47 -23.09
C LEU A 26 -23.53 -17.62 -23.26
N ILE A 27 -22.64 -18.03 -24.16
CA ILE A 27 -21.42 -17.27 -24.50
C ILE A 27 -21.77 -15.94 -25.19
N THR A 28 -22.74 -15.94 -26.12
CA THR A 28 -23.13 -14.70 -26.82
C THR A 28 -23.71 -13.64 -25.90
N VAL A 29 -24.51 -14.02 -24.90
CA VAL A 29 -25.08 -13.09 -23.92
C VAL A 29 -24.00 -12.46 -23.04
N LEU A 30 -23.00 -13.24 -22.61
CA LEU A 30 -21.87 -12.74 -21.82
C LEU A 30 -21.02 -11.71 -22.57
N LEU A 31 -20.77 -11.93 -23.87
CA LEU A 31 -20.00 -11.00 -24.69
C LEU A 31 -20.75 -9.67 -24.94
N VAL A 32 -22.06 -9.72 -25.12
CA VAL A 32 -22.88 -8.50 -25.28
C VAL A 32 -22.90 -7.67 -23.99
N ALA A 33 -23.01 -8.31 -22.82
CA ALA A 33 -22.98 -7.61 -21.53
C ALA A 33 -21.63 -6.92 -21.28
N ALA A 34 -20.51 -7.58 -21.59
CA ALA A 34 -19.17 -6.98 -21.48
C ALA A 34 -18.96 -5.81 -22.46
N GLY A 35 -19.47 -5.93 -23.69
CA GLY A 35 -19.41 -4.85 -24.69
C GLY A 35 -20.17 -3.59 -24.27
N LEU A 36 -21.35 -3.74 -23.66
CA LEU A 36 -22.14 -2.61 -23.15
C LEU A 36 -21.49 -1.93 -21.94
N TYR A 37 -20.80 -2.69 -21.07
CA TYR A 37 -20.06 -2.13 -19.94
C TYR A 37 -18.90 -1.23 -20.38
N SER A 38 -18.27 -1.51 -21.53
CA SER A 38 -17.14 -0.72 -22.04
C SER A 38 -17.53 0.63 -22.63
N VAL A 39 -18.79 0.81 -23.08
CA VAL A 39 -19.24 2.05 -23.72
C VAL A 39 -19.82 3.05 -22.71
N PHE A 40 -20.22 2.60 -21.51
CA PHE A 40 -20.83 3.47 -20.48
C PHE A 40 -19.94 3.72 -19.25
N GLY A 41 -18.78 3.08 -19.13
CA GLY A 41 -17.90 3.14 -17.94
C GLY A 41 -16.84 4.24 -17.90
N VAL A 42 -16.75 5.12 -18.90
CA VAL A 42 -15.76 6.23 -18.93
C VAL A 42 -16.42 7.53 -19.36
N SER A 43 -17.30 8.06 -18.50
CA SER A 43 -17.65 9.48 -18.54
C SER A 43 -16.73 10.22 -17.58
N ARG A 44 -15.77 10.93 -18.17
CA ARG A 44 -14.93 11.90 -17.50
C ARG A 44 -15.80 13.00 -16.87
N THR A 45 -15.67 13.20 -15.57
CA THR A 45 -15.93 14.51 -14.94
C THR A 45 -14.59 15.14 -14.59
N VAL A 46 -13.83 15.54 -15.62
CA VAL A 46 -12.87 16.63 -15.48
C VAL A 46 -13.70 17.89 -15.63
N GLN A 47 -14.21 18.42 -14.50
CA GLN A 47 -14.72 19.79 -14.48
C GLN A 47 -13.53 20.74 -14.51
N GLN A 48 -13.12 21.07 -15.73
CA GLN A 48 -12.60 22.39 -16.06
C GLN A 48 -13.68 23.41 -15.69
N THR A 49 -13.49 24.12 -14.58
CA THR A 49 -14.17 25.40 -14.35
C THR A 49 -13.13 26.50 -14.49
N ASN A 50 -13.30 27.20 -15.60
CA ASN A 50 -12.96 28.58 -15.93
C ASN A 50 -12.10 29.37 -14.95
N GLY A 51 -11.05 29.98 -15.52
CA GLY A 51 -10.28 31.01 -14.88
C GLY A 51 -11.13 32.15 -14.36
N LEU A 52 -10.94 32.44 -13.07
CA LEU A 52 -10.95 33.77 -12.53
C LEU A 52 -9.63 33.91 -11.79
N SER A 53 -8.85 34.89 -12.22
CA SER A 53 -7.60 35.34 -11.61
C SER A 53 -7.74 35.49 -10.09
N VAL A 54 -7.17 34.56 -9.32
CA VAL A 54 -6.97 34.76 -7.88
C VAL A 54 -5.61 35.39 -7.68
N THR A 55 -5.69 36.71 -7.55
CA THR A 55 -4.71 37.63 -7.01
C THR A 55 -3.89 36.99 -5.90
N LYS A 56 -2.56 36.99 -6.07
CA LYS A 56 -1.61 36.94 -4.95
C LYS A 56 -1.98 38.06 -3.97
N SER A 57 -2.56 37.71 -2.83
CA SER A 57 -2.34 38.36 -1.53
C SER A 57 -3.47 37.95 -0.60
N SER A 58 -3.17 37.17 0.42
CA SER A 58 -3.38 37.60 1.80
C SER A 58 -3.22 36.39 2.70
N LYS A 59 -2.36 36.58 3.69
CA LYS A 59 -2.34 35.86 4.95
C LYS A 59 -3.78 35.50 5.36
N GLN A 60 -4.04 34.21 5.45
CA GLN A 60 -5.11 33.71 6.29
C GLN A 60 -4.57 32.44 6.95
N ALA A 61 -3.87 32.66 8.06
CA ALA A 61 -3.90 31.69 9.14
C ALA A 61 -5.39 31.61 9.54
N THR A 62 -6.12 30.68 8.95
CA THR A 62 -7.36 30.22 9.52
C THR A 62 -6.96 29.46 10.77
N ASP A 63 -7.14 30.10 11.92
CA ASP A 63 -7.33 29.41 13.19
C ASP A 63 -8.34 28.29 12.95
N ALA A 64 -7.83 27.07 12.84
CA ALA A 64 -8.67 25.90 12.87
C ALA A 64 -9.40 25.96 14.21
N THR A 65 -10.72 26.16 14.14
CA THR A 65 -11.60 25.89 15.28
C THR A 65 -11.43 24.41 15.60
N GLN A 66 -10.48 24.10 16.49
CA GLN A 66 -10.28 22.77 17.02
C GLN A 66 -11.56 22.38 17.75
N SER A 67 -12.30 21.43 17.18
CA SER A 67 -13.18 20.59 17.98
C SER A 67 -12.30 19.92 19.05
N LYS A 68 -12.37 20.45 20.27
CA LYS A 68 -11.74 19.87 21.47
C LYS A 68 -12.47 18.59 21.82
N ASP A 69 -12.21 17.52 21.07
CA ASP A 69 -12.33 16.17 21.60
C ASP A 69 -10.91 15.67 21.89
N THR A 70 -10.27 16.34 22.85
CA THR A 70 -8.88 16.08 23.29
C THR A 70 -8.81 14.97 24.33
N LYS A 71 -9.86 14.17 24.50
CA LYS A 71 -9.94 13.20 25.59
C LYS A 71 -8.96 12.05 25.34
N GLY A 72 -7.78 12.13 25.97
CA GLY A 72 -6.75 11.10 25.94
C GLY A 72 -5.57 11.35 25.00
N LEU A 73 -5.55 12.47 24.26
CA LEU A 73 -4.36 12.88 23.52
C LEU A 73 -3.42 13.71 24.43
N PRO A 74 -2.10 13.56 24.30
CA PRO A 74 -1.15 14.41 25.00
C PRO A 74 -1.26 15.86 24.50
N ASP A 75 -0.99 16.81 25.39
CA ASP A 75 -0.92 18.24 25.03
C ASP A 75 0.39 18.51 24.30
N VAL A 76 0.33 18.51 22.97
CA VAL A 76 1.48 18.69 22.07
C VAL A 76 1.16 19.77 21.03
N SER A 77 2.20 20.51 20.66
CA SER A 77 2.16 21.53 19.62
C SER A 77 2.56 20.92 18.27
N PRO A 78 1.93 21.33 17.14
CA PRO A 78 2.39 20.92 15.81
C PRO A 78 3.83 21.33 15.46
N LYS A 79 4.45 22.20 16.27
CA LYS A 79 5.85 22.61 16.13
C LYS A 79 6.82 21.78 16.97
N ASP A 80 6.31 20.82 17.75
CA ASP A 80 7.14 19.95 18.55
C ASP A 80 7.99 19.05 17.65
N TRP A 81 9.19 18.73 18.13
CA TRP A 81 10.19 18.04 17.31
C TRP A 81 9.75 16.62 16.97
N GLU A 82 8.94 15.97 17.82
CA GLU A 82 8.36 14.65 17.59
C GLU A 82 7.43 14.63 16.38
N LEU A 83 6.88 15.78 16.01
CA LEU A 83 5.90 15.94 14.93
C LEU A 83 6.49 16.59 13.67
N LEU A 84 7.81 16.66 13.56
CA LEU A 84 8.49 17.15 12.35
C LEU A 84 8.11 16.28 11.14
N LEU A 85 7.45 16.90 10.15
CA LEU A 85 7.06 16.22 8.91
C LEU A 85 8.23 16.16 7.92
N VAL A 86 8.67 14.95 7.59
CA VAL A 86 9.69 14.71 6.56
C VAL A 86 9.14 13.75 5.49
N ASN A 87 9.02 14.24 4.26
CA ASN A 87 8.68 13.44 3.08
C ASN A 87 9.17 14.11 1.79
N ARG A 88 8.84 13.55 0.62
CA ARG A 88 9.27 14.08 -0.69
C ARG A 88 8.94 15.56 -0.89
N ASP A 89 7.77 15.98 -0.42
CA ASP A 89 7.21 17.32 -0.65
C ASP A 89 7.50 18.25 0.55
N ASN A 90 7.95 17.70 1.68
CA ASN A 90 8.30 18.40 2.91
C ASN A 90 9.73 18.01 3.32
N LYS A 91 10.73 18.58 2.64
CA LYS A 91 12.15 18.29 2.90
C LYS A 91 12.63 19.09 4.10
N SER A 92 13.24 18.41 5.07
CA SER A 92 13.99 19.07 6.14
C SER A 92 15.45 19.29 5.72
N LYS A 93 16.15 20.17 6.45
CA LYS A 93 17.62 20.14 6.46
C LYS A 93 18.10 18.86 7.16
N GLU A 94 19.36 18.50 6.96
CA GLU A 94 19.97 17.38 7.69
C GLU A 94 19.84 17.61 9.19
N LEU A 95 19.29 16.61 9.88
CA LEU A 95 19.10 16.62 11.32
C LEU A 95 20.31 15.96 11.97
N ASN A 96 20.85 16.61 13.00
CA ASN A 96 22.01 16.11 13.75
C ASN A 96 21.63 15.96 15.23
N PRO A 97 20.77 14.98 15.57
CA PRO A 97 20.41 14.75 16.97
C PRO A 97 21.60 14.17 17.74
N GLU A 98 21.55 14.28 19.06
CA GLU A 98 22.40 13.45 19.92
C GLU A 98 22.00 11.99 19.75
N LEU A 99 22.98 11.10 19.57
CA LEU A 99 22.74 9.70 19.31
C LEU A 99 22.99 8.85 20.56
N ALA A 100 22.11 7.89 20.79
CA ALA A 100 22.29 6.83 21.77
C ALA A 100 22.23 5.47 21.09
N ASN A 101 22.92 4.48 21.65
CA ASN A 101 22.87 3.11 21.16
C ASN A 101 21.81 2.30 21.90
N VAL A 102 20.95 1.62 21.15
CA VAL A 102 20.00 0.62 21.66
C VAL A 102 20.20 -0.66 20.86
N ASP A 103 20.70 -1.71 21.51
CA ASP A 103 20.92 -3.03 20.91
C ASP A 103 21.73 -2.99 19.59
N GLY A 104 22.83 -2.24 19.58
CA GLY A 104 23.69 -2.10 18.40
C GLY A 104 23.19 -1.09 17.37
N VAL A 105 21.96 -0.58 17.50
CA VAL A 105 21.37 0.40 16.58
C VAL A 105 21.42 1.81 17.18
N SER A 106 21.90 2.78 16.40
CA SER A 106 21.92 4.19 16.80
C SER A 106 20.54 4.82 16.64
N VAL A 107 20.04 5.52 17.66
CA VAL A 107 18.76 6.23 17.68
C VAL A 107 18.93 7.62 18.29
N ASP A 108 17.96 8.51 18.09
CA ASP A 108 17.92 9.80 18.81
C ASP A 108 17.88 9.55 20.32
N ALA A 109 18.79 10.18 21.08
CA ALA A 109 18.92 9.99 22.51
C ALA A 109 17.61 10.25 23.26
N ARG A 110 16.76 11.16 22.75
CA ARG A 110 15.47 11.51 23.35
C ARG A 110 14.47 10.36 23.32
N ILE A 111 14.56 9.46 22.34
CA ILE A 111 13.66 8.29 22.21
C ILE A 111 14.25 7.00 22.78
N ALA A 112 15.54 6.97 23.14
CA ALA A 112 16.26 5.75 23.49
C ALA A 112 15.59 4.94 24.60
N LYS A 113 15.04 5.62 25.62
CA LYS A 113 14.30 4.97 26.71
C LYS A 113 13.05 4.24 26.20
N ASN A 114 12.25 4.91 25.37
CA ASN A 114 11.00 4.37 24.84
C ASN A 114 11.28 3.20 23.89
N VAL A 115 12.32 3.32 23.05
CA VAL A 115 12.75 2.23 22.15
C VAL A 115 13.21 1.01 22.93
N LYS A 116 14.00 1.19 24.01
CA LYS A 116 14.44 0.07 24.86
C LYS A 116 13.25 -0.63 25.53
N GLN A 117 12.27 0.12 26.02
CA GLN A 117 11.05 -0.44 26.61
C GLN A 117 10.20 -1.19 25.57
N PHE A 118 10.05 -0.62 24.37
CA PHE A 118 9.36 -1.25 23.26
C PHE A 118 10.01 -2.56 22.85
N LEU A 119 11.34 -2.58 22.70
CA LEU A 119 12.09 -3.78 22.35
C LEU A 119 11.95 -4.87 23.43
N ALA A 120 12.07 -4.49 24.72
CA ALA A 120 11.91 -5.44 25.81
C ALA A 120 10.51 -6.09 25.80
N ALA A 121 9.46 -5.29 25.63
CA ALA A 121 8.09 -5.80 25.54
C ALA A 121 7.88 -6.69 24.30
N ALA A 122 8.50 -6.37 23.17
CA ALA A 122 8.47 -7.24 21.99
C ALA A 122 9.18 -8.57 22.25
N GLN A 123 10.33 -8.54 22.92
CA GLN A 123 11.12 -9.73 23.25
C GLN A 123 10.46 -10.65 24.28
N GLU A 124 9.54 -10.13 25.12
CA GLU A 124 8.67 -10.96 25.97
C GLU A 124 7.72 -11.84 25.14
N ILE A 125 7.36 -11.42 23.92
CA ILE A 125 6.53 -12.18 22.99
C ILE A 125 7.38 -13.16 22.18
N ASP A 126 8.47 -12.67 21.59
CA ASP A 126 9.44 -13.48 20.86
C ASP A 126 10.87 -12.92 21.05
N PRO A 127 11.77 -13.68 21.69
CA PRO A 127 13.15 -13.25 21.93
C PRO A 127 13.96 -12.95 20.66
N SER A 128 13.51 -13.38 19.49
CA SER A 128 14.21 -13.12 18.21
C SER A 128 14.03 -11.71 17.68
N TYR A 129 13.11 -10.91 18.24
CA TYR A 129 12.95 -9.52 17.85
C TYR A 129 14.20 -8.68 18.18
N HIS A 130 14.67 -7.96 17.17
CA HIS A 130 15.83 -7.08 17.23
C HIS A 130 15.63 -5.87 16.32
N LEU A 131 16.39 -4.80 16.58
CA LEU A 131 16.39 -3.61 15.74
C LEU A 131 17.28 -3.84 14.51
N ILE A 132 16.78 -3.48 13.31
CA ILE A 132 17.52 -3.66 12.06
C ILE A 132 18.16 -2.34 11.59
N SER A 133 17.50 -1.22 11.85
CA SER A 133 17.98 0.09 11.43
C SER A 133 17.42 1.20 12.28
N GLY A 134 18.16 2.30 12.38
CA GLY A 134 17.81 3.50 13.14
C GLY A 134 18.26 4.75 12.41
N TYR A 135 19.03 5.60 13.07
CA TYR A 135 19.58 6.83 12.49
C TYR A 135 20.43 6.54 11.23
N ARG A 136 20.25 7.38 10.21
CA ARG A 136 21.05 7.39 8.98
C ARG A 136 21.36 8.84 8.62
N SER A 137 22.63 9.16 8.39
CA SER A 137 23.03 10.48 7.87
C SER A 137 22.58 10.64 6.42
N VAL A 138 22.53 11.88 5.94
CA VAL A 138 22.20 12.17 4.53
C VAL A 138 23.24 11.54 3.59
N ALA A 139 24.51 11.55 3.98
CA ALA A 139 25.57 10.90 3.22
C ALA A 139 25.31 9.40 3.05
N TYR A 140 25.04 8.69 4.15
CA TYR A 140 24.80 7.25 4.08
C TYR A 140 23.51 6.90 3.32
N GLN A 141 22.45 7.68 3.51
CA GLN A 141 21.20 7.49 2.76
C GLN A 141 21.37 7.75 1.26
N THR A 142 22.27 8.66 0.89
CA THR A 142 22.62 8.93 -0.52
C THR A 142 23.36 7.74 -1.14
N GLU A 143 24.31 7.16 -0.43
CA GLU A 143 25.01 5.95 -0.88
C GLU A 143 24.03 4.80 -1.11
N LEU A 144 23.13 4.55 -0.16
CA LEU A 144 22.13 3.49 -0.26
C LEU A 144 21.18 3.72 -1.45
N TYR A 145 20.72 4.96 -1.65
CA TYR A 145 19.88 5.30 -2.79
C TYR A 145 20.61 5.03 -4.12
N ASN A 146 21.86 5.47 -4.23
CA ASN A 146 22.66 5.28 -5.44
C ASN A 146 22.92 3.79 -5.71
N SER A 147 23.18 2.98 -4.68
CA SER A 147 23.37 1.53 -4.86
C SER A 147 22.10 0.86 -5.38
N TYR A 148 20.92 1.24 -4.87
CA TYR A 148 19.65 0.73 -5.39
C TYR A 148 19.44 1.11 -6.85
N VAL A 149 19.67 2.38 -7.22
CA VAL A 149 19.52 2.83 -8.61
C VAL A 149 20.45 2.06 -9.55
N GLN A 150 21.70 1.82 -9.14
CA GLN A 150 22.66 1.05 -9.94
C GLN A 150 22.23 -0.40 -10.13
N GLN A 151 21.73 -1.03 -9.07
CA GLN A 151 21.21 -2.40 -9.14
C GLN A 151 20.04 -2.51 -10.13
N GLU A 152 19.09 -1.58 -10.07
CA GLU A 152 17.94 -1.57 -10.97
C GLU A 152 18.32 -1.25 -12.43
N MET A 153 19.36 -0.46 -12.67
CA MET A 153 19.86 -0.23 -14.04
C MET A 153 20.62 -1.42 -14.62
N ALA A 154 21.10 -2.33 -13.77
CA ALA A 154 21.85 -3.52 -14.17
C ALA A 154 20.97 -4.77 -14.36
N ALA A 155 19.70 -4.71 -13.94
CA ALA A 155 18.70 -5.76 -14.07
C ALA A 155 17.95 -5.67 -15.41
#